data_AF-A0A958EG72-F1
#
_entry.id   AF-A0A958EG72-F1
#
_cell.length_a   1.000
_cell.length_b   1.000
_cell.length_c   1.000
_cell.angle_alpha   90.00
_cell.angle_beta   90.00
_cell.angle_gamma   90.00
#
_symmetry.space_group_name_H-M   'P 1'
#
loop_
_entity.id
_entity.type
_entity.pdbx_description
1 polymer ?
#
loop_
_entity_poly.entity_id
_entity_poly.type
_entity_poly.pdbx_seq_one_letter_code
_entity_poly.pdbx_strand_id
1 'polypeptide(L)'
;MVSVPSAVEQKWLSGSGFPLRFDPEEKTGIIQVDNFPQLGKLAALRFLEWAQNNPGGVISLPTGKTPEHFIREVMGFLDNWRKKGVRKELEEGGVDPGRKPDMQSLHFVQIDDFYPISPEQHNSFYHYVNKFYIRGFGLDIQKALLINCNEIGLKPGQTLGEIWPDSTVDISLRYRKPANRLEGLQKELLDKIDQWCTEYEGRVRKLGGIGFFLGGIGPDGHIGFNISGSDLYSTTRLSPTNYETQAAAASDLGGIEVSKQRLVITIGLSTITYNPDCVAIIMAAGEAKAGIVASAIEHRPRNLYPATALQQLPNARFYLTRGAAKHLTRRNLEILDRSEKVDPVMVEKIVVDLSLRLRKNLHNLDEADFKEDPFTARLLARYPRPVSEITHQVRESLLGKVRRGTEAIFKTTFLHSEPHHDDIMLGYMPYVVRHVREATNHHHFATLTSGFTAVTNVYLLELLGKMTSWIETE
;
A
#
# COMPACT_ATOMS: atom_id res chain seq x y z
N MET A 1 -0.03 23.85 9.41
CA MET A 1 1.43 23.99 9.20
C MET A 1 2.05 22.61 9.40
N VAL A 2 3.01 22.22 8.56
CA VAL A 2 3.75 20.96 8.77
C VAL A 2 4.77 21.15 9.88
N SER A 3 4.86 20.17 10.78
CA SER A 3 5.80 20.20 11.89
C SER A 3 7.25 19.98 11.44
N VAL A 4 8.19 20.37 12.29
CA VAL A 4 9.62 20.16 12.07
C VAL A 4 9.93 18.66 11.98
N PRO A 5 10.75 18.20 11.01
CA PRO A 5 11.15 16.78 10.95
C PRO A 5 11.94 16.38 12.21
N SER A 6 11.71 15.14 12.66
CA SER A 6 12.43 14.50 13.76
C SER A 6 13.92 14.27 13.45
N ALA A 7 14.72 13.87 14.45
CA ALA A 7 16.16 13.65 14.23
C ALA A 7 16.40 12.53 13.22
N VAL A 8 15.59 11.46 13.27
CA VAL A 8 15.60 10.40 12.26
C VAL A 8 15.29 10.98 10.88
N GLU A 9 14.18 11.70 10.73
CA GLU A 9 13.74 12.21 9.43
C GLU A 9 14.71 13.21 8.82
N GLN A 10 15.36 14.06 9.63
CA GLN A 10 16.38 14.99 9.17
C GLN A 10 17.57 14.27 8.49
N LYS A 11 18.01 13.13 9.04
CA LYS A 11 19.07 12.32 8.43
C LYS A 11 18.68 11.85 7.03
N TRP A 12 17.47 11.34 6.87
CA TRP A 12 16.98 10.84 5.59
C TRP A 12 16.67 11.95 4.58
N LEU A 13 16.15 13.09 5.03
CA LEU A 13 15.92 14.25 4.18
C LEU A 13 17.23 14.78 3.58
N SER A 14 18.30 14.84 4.40
CA SER A 14 19.61 15.30 3.94
C SER A 14 20.18 14.44 2.80
N GLY A 15 19.90 13.13 2.80
CA GLY A 15 20.30 12.21 1.72
C GLY A 15 19.38 12.23 0.50
N SER A 16 18.10 12.60 0.65
CA SER A 16 17.10 12.56 -0.43
C SER A 16 17.26 13.70 -1.45
N GLY A 17 17.90 14.80 -1.06
CA GLY A 17 18.03 16.02 -1.86
C GLY A 17 16.73 16.85 -1.97
N PHE A 18 15.59 16.39 -1.47
CA PHE A 18 14.34 17.15 -1.50
C PHE A 18 14.01 17.76 -0.13
N PRO A 19 13.32 18.91 -0.08
CA PRO A 19 12.69 19.34 1.15
C PRO A 19 11.63 18.34 1.60
N LEU A 20 11.23 18.44 2.86
CA LEU A 20 10.14 17.62 3.39
C LEU A 20 8.85 17.83 2.59
N ARG A 21 8.59 19.05 2.13
CA ARG A 21 7.39 19.39 1.39
C ARG A 21 7.64 20.57 0.45
N PHE A 22 7.04 20.53 -0.73
CA PHE A 22 6.91 21.68 -1.61
C PHE A 22 5.50 22.27 -1.50
N ASP A 23 5.38 23.44 -0.90
CA ASP A 23 4.12 24.18 -0.81
C ASP A 23 3.88 25.05 -2.06
N PRO A 24 2.62 25.19 -2.54
CA PRO A 24 1.37 24.63 -1.99
C PRO A 24 0.95 23.27 -2.60
N GLU A 25 1.72 22.69 -3.52
CA GLU A 25 1.33 21.50 -4.29
C GLU A 25 1.24 20.24 -3.43
N GLU A 26 2.25 20.01 -2.58
CA GLU A 26 2.29 18.87 -1.66
C GLU A 26 1.59 19.24 -0.37
N LYS A 27 0.52 18.51 0.01
CA LYS A 27 -0.23 18.80 1.24
C LYS A 27 0.29 18.09 2.48
N THR A 28 1.04 17.01 2.29
CA THR A 28 1.64 16.20 3.36
C THR A 28 3.15 16.13 3.17
N GLY A 29 3.92 16.01 4.26
CA GLY A 29 5.37 15.82 4.19
C GLY A 29 5.76 14.47 3.57
N ILE A 30 6.88 14.43 2.85
CA ILE A 30 7.33 13.26 2.09
C ILE A 30 8.82 13.02 2.35
N ILE A 31 9.16 11.76 2.59
CA ILE A 31 10.55 11.30 2.63
C ILE A 31 10.70 10.18 1.61
N GLN A 32 11.65 10.34 0.69
CA GLN A 32 11.94 9.36 -0.34
C GLN A 32 13.15 8.51 0.02
N VAL A 33 13.06 7.23 -0.28
CA VAL A 33 14.14 6.24 -0.16
C VAL A 33 14.29 5.47 -1.47
N ASP A 34 15.42 4.78 -1.62
CA ASP A 34 15.73 4.12 -2.89
C ASP A 34 14.96 2.84 -3.09
N ASN A 35 14.72 2.09 -2.00
CA ASN A 35 14.18 0.75 -2.06
C ASN A 35 13.34 0.39 -0.83
N PHE A 36 12.63 -0.74 -0.96
CA PHE A 36 11.70 -1.23 0.05
C PHE A 36 12.35 -1.60 1.40
N PRO A 37 13.55 -2.22 1.45
CA PRO A 37 14.27 -2.40 2.72
C PRO A 37 14.60 -1.10 3.45
N GLN A 38 15.09 -0.07 2.74
CA GLN A 38 15.34 1.25 3.34
C GLN A 38 14.06 1.88 3.87
N LEU A 39 12.93 1.67 3.18
CA LEU A 39 11.62 2.15 3.62
C LEU A 39 11.24 1.57 4.98
N GLY A 40 11.39 0.25 5.16
CA GLY A 40 11.16 -0.42 6.44
C GLY A 40 12.11 0.05 7.53
N LYS A 41 13.39 0.24 7.22
CA LYS A 41 14.39 0.73 8.17
C LYS A 41 14.12 2.15 8.64
N LEU A 42 13.76 3.06 7.74
CA LEU A 42 13.36 4.43 8.09
C LEU A 42 12.16 4.41 9.05
N ALA A 43 11.10 3.65 8.71
CA ALA A 43 9.92 3.53 9.56
C ALA A 43 10.27 2.95 10.95
N ALA A 44 11.17 1.96 11.00
CA ALA A 44 11.60 1.31 12.25
C ALA A 44 12.36 2.27 13.16
N LEU A 45 13.35 2.99 12.61
CA LEU A 45 14.11 3.99 13.36
C LEU A 45 13.19 5.10 13.88
N ARG A 46 12.27 5.59 13.04
CA ARG A 46 11.33 6.64 13.43
C ARG A 46 10.38 6.18 14.55
N PHE A 47 9.90 4.94 14.47
CA PHE A 47 9.08 4.33 15.52
C PHE A 47 9.84 4.20 16.84
N LEU A 48 11.09 3.72 16.81
CA LEU A 48 11.92 3.57 18.01
C LEU A 48 12.23 4.92 18.66
N GLU A 49 12.58 5.94 17.87
CA GLU A 49 12.76 7.31 18.34
C GLU A 49 11.48 7.85 18.99
N TRP A 50 10.31 7.63 18.35
CA TRP A 50 9.04 8.05 18.92
C TRP A 50 8.74 7.34 20.24
N ALA A 51 8.93 6.01 20.29
CA ALA A 51 8.69 5.20 21.49
C ALA A 51 9.60 5.59 22.66
N GLN A 52 10.86 5.97 22.40
CA GLN A 52 11.77 6.49 23.42
C GLN A 52 11.27 7.79 24.07
N ASN A 53 10.60 8.62 23.29
CA ASN A 53 10.14 9.94 23.72
C ASN A 53 8.71 9.92 24.27
N ASN A 54 7.97 8.83 24.06
CA ASN A 54 6.56 8.70 24.45
C ASN A 54 6.31 7.40 25.23
N PRO A 55 6.93 7.21 26.40
CA PRO A 55 6.59 6.08 27.26
C PRO A 55 5.10 6.14 27.63
N GLY A 56 4.39 5.02 27.56
CA GLY A 56 2.94 4.97 27.74
C GLY A 56 2.13 5.46 26.53
N GLY A 57 2.78 5.82 25.43
CA GLY A 57 2.11 6.31 24.22
C GLY A 57 1.22 5.26 23.55
N VAL A 58 0.22 5.75 22.80
CA VAL A 58 -0.73 4.91 22.06
C VAL A 58 -0.23 4.72 20.63
N ILE A 59 -0.05 3.46 20.21
CA ILE A 59 0.44 3.08 18.89
C ILE A 59 -0.61 2.28 18.13
N SER A 60 -0.62 2.42 16.81
CA SER A 60 -1.42 1.60 15.91
C SER A 60 -0.61 1.27 14.66
N LEU A 61 -0.42 -0.03 14.40
CA LEU A 61 0.51 -0.54 13.40
C LEU A 61 -0.21 -1.44 12.38
N PRO A 62 0.25 -1.49 11.12
CA PRO A 62 -0.50 -2.14 10.04
C PRO A 62 -0.22 -3.64 9.99
N THR A 63 -1.03 -4.38 9.25
CA THR A 63 -0.82 -5.80 8.95
C THR A 63 -0.42 -6.01 7.49
N GLY A 64 -0.21 -7.27 7.10
CA GLY A 64 0.11 -7.65 5.71
C GLY A 64 1.61 -7.66 5.39
N LYS A 65 1.93 -7.58 4.09
CA LYS A 65 3.30 -7.70 3.56
C LYS A 65 4.10 -6.39 3.63
N THR A 66 3.42 -5.25 3.49
CA THR A 66 4.07 -3.92 3.50
C THR A 66 4.93 -3.65 4.74
N PRO A 67 4.50 -3.99 5.98
CA PRO A 67 5.32 -3.76 7.18
C PRO A 67 6.38 -4.81 7.47
N GLU A 68 6.59 -5.84 6.63
CA GLU A 68 7.50 -6.95 6.96
C GLU A 68 8.92 -6.49 7.28
N HIS A 69 9.48 -5.60 6.45
CA HIS A 69 10.80 -5.01 6.74
C HIS A 69 10.75 -4.14 8.00
N PHE A 70 9.71 -3.34 8.20
CA PHE A 70 9.56 -2.53 9.41
C PHE A 70 9.61 -3.40 10.68
N ILE A 71 8.81 -4.48 10.72
CA ILE A 71 8.76 -5.43 11.84
C ILE A 71 10.13 -6.04 12.09
N ARG A 72 10.76 -6.54 11.02
CA ARG A 72 12.07 -7.20 11.10
C ARG A 72 13.15 -6.26 11.63
N GLU A 73 13.20 -5.02 11.16
CA GLU A 73 14.18 -4.03 11.61
C GLU A 73 13.94 -3.63 13.08
N VAL A 74 12.68 -3.41 13.50
CA VAL A 74 12.35 -3.13 14.90
C VAL A 74 12.79 -4.26 15.82
N MET A 75 12.41 -5.51 15.50
CA MET A 75 12.82 -6.68 16.28
C MET A 75 14.35 -6.83 16.30
N GLY A 76 14.98 -6.67 15.14
CA GLY A 76 16.43 -6.72 15.00
C GLY A 76 17.15 -5.72 15.92
N PHE A 77 16.68 -4.47 15.98
CA PHE A 77 17.22 -3.45 16.88
C PHE A 77 16.95 -3.76 18.35
N LEU A 78 15.72 -4.16 18.70
CA LEU A 78 15.34 -4.45 20.09
C LEU A 78 16.14 -5.63 20.67
N ASP A 79 16.29 -6.72 19.92
CA ASP A 79 16.99 -7.93 20.36
C ASP A 79 18.50 -7.72 20.50
N ASN A 80 19.04 -6.82 19.69
CA ASN A 80 20.48 -6.60 19.58
C ASN A 80 20.93 -5.24 20.11
N TRP A 81 20.09 -4.54 20.88
CA TRP A 81 20.29 -3.13 21.30
C TRP A 81 21.66 -2.82 21.91
N ARG A 82 22.26 -3.79 22.63
CA ARG A 82 23.56 -3.63 23.29
C ARG A 82 24.76 -3.94 22.38
N LYS A 83 24.56 -4.54 21.21
CA LYS A 83 25.67 -4.87 20.28
C LYS A 83 26.26 -3.60 19.69
N LYS A 84 27.59 -3.51 19.65
CA LYS A 84 28.33 -2.32 19.17
C LYS A 84 27.90 -1.84 17.78
N GLY A 85 27.71 -2.77 16.83
CA GLY A 85 27.25 -2.44 15.47
C GLY A 85 25.85 -1.81 15.44
N VAL A 86 24.91 -2.40 16.19
CA VAL A 86 23.54 -1.89 16.29
C VAL A 86 23.48 -0.53 16.98
N ARG A 87 24.25 -0.32 18.05
CA ARG A 87 24.33 0.99 18.71
C ARG A 87 24.79 2.09 17.76
N LYS A 88 25.81 1.79 16.95
CA LYS A 88 26.32 2.71 15.92
C LYS A 88 25.24 3.02 14.88
N GLU A 89 24.53 2.00 14.40
CA GLU A 89 23.47 2.15 13.42
C GLU A 89 22.28 2.97 13.94
N LEU A 90 21.90 2.80 15.22
CA LEU A 90 20.88 3.61 15.89
C LEU A 90 21.30 5.07 15.97
N GLU A 91 22.54 5.34 16.41
CA GLU A 91 23.08 6.69 16.53
C GLU A 91 23.18 7.41 15.17
N GLU A 92 23.69 6.73 14.14
CA GLU A 92 23.72 7.23 12.76
C GLU A 92 22.30 7.48 12.22
N GLY A 93 21.35 6.65 12.64
CA GLY A 93 19.94 6.73 12.31
C GLY A 93 19.15 7.81 13.07
N GLY A 94 19.74 8.49 14.06
CA GLY A 94 19.06 9.52 14.86
C GLY A 94 18.29 9.00 16.07
N VAL A 95 18.54 7.76 16.50
CA VAL A 95 17.94 7.13 17.69
C VAL A 95 19.00 7.08 18.80
N ASP A 96 18.63 7.40 20.05
CA ASP A 96 19.57 7.37 21.17
C ASP A 96 19.91 5.92 21.58
N PRO A 97 21.14 5.41 21.34
CA PRO A 97 21.48 4.03 21.71
C PRO A 97 21.60 3.85 23.23
N GLY A 98 21.73 4.92 24.01
CA GLY A 98 21.80 4.90 25.47
C GLY A 98 20.48 4.51 26.15
N ARG A 99 19.34 4.76 25.49
CA ARG A 99 18.00 4.58 26.07
C ARG A 99 17.17 3.59 25.26
N LYS A 100 17.10 2.32 25.65
CA LYS A 100 16.17 1.38 24.99
C LYS A 100 14.70 1.80 25.27
N PRO A 101 13.81 1.86 24.27
CA PRO A 101 12.41 2.21 24.49
C PRO A 101 11.72 1.16 25.37
N ASP A 102 10.83 1.63 26.26
CA ASP A 102 10.00 0.77 27.11
C ASP A 102 8.76 0.31 26.33
N MET A 103 8.90 -0.79 25.60
CA MET A 103 7.84 -1.36 24.78
C MET A 103 6.62 -1.83 25.60
N GLN A 104 6.82 -2.26 26.85
CA GLN A 104 5.73 -2.71 27.73
C GLN A 104 4.91 -1.53 28.28
N SER A 105 5.45 -0.32 28.24
CA SER A 105 4.69 0.87 28.63
C SER A 105 3.58 1.19 27.62
N LEU A 106 3.80 0.93 26.33
CA LEU A 106 2.96 1.37 25.22
C LEU A 106 1.57 0.71 25.22
N HIS A 107 0.58 1.48 24.76
CA HIS A 107 -0.76 0.98 24.47
C HIS A 107 -0.89 0.67 22.98
N PHE A 108 -1.47 -0.48 22.64
CA PHE A 108 -1.67 -0.89 21.24
C PHE A 108 -3.14 -0.80 20.83
N VAL A 109 -3.42 -0.24 19.66
CA VAL A 109 -4.76 -0.19 19.05
C VAL A 109 -4.71 -0.93 17.72
N GLN A 110 -5.43 -2.03 17.59
CA GLN A 110 -5.58 -2.75 16.32
C GLN A 110 -6.39 -1.90 15.33
N ILE A 111 -5.92 -1.82 14.08
CA ILE A 111 -6.54 -1.03 13.00
C ILE A 111 -7.82 -1.71 12.51
N ASP A 112 -7.73 -3.00 12.18
CA ASP A 112 -8.81 -3.75 11.55
C ASP A 112 -8.69 -5.27 11.72
N ASP A 113 -9.79 -5.96 11.40
CA ASP A 113 -9.83 -7.40 11.13
C ASP A 113 -10.96 -7.73 10.15
N PHE A 114 -10.86 -8.88 9.48
CA PHE A 114 -11.95 -9.42 8.68
C PHE A 114 -13.09 -9.88 9.58
N TYR A 115 -14.32 -9.84 9.06
CA TYR A 115 -15.49 -10.30 9.80
C TYR A 115 -16.49 -11.05 8.89
N PRO A 116 -17.02 -12.20 9.34
CA PRO A 116 -16.60 -12.95 10.52
C PRO A 116 -15.24 -13.61 10.24
N ILE A 117 -14.36 -13.76 11.22
CA ILE A 117 -13.16 -14.61 11.09
C ILE A 117 -12.80 -15.13 12.48
N SER A 118 -12.36 -16.39 12.58
CA SER A 118 -11.86 -16.87 13.88
C SER A 118 -10.48 -16.27 14.14
N PRO A 119 -10.23 -15.67 15.32
CA PRO A 119 -8.92 -15.16 15.71
C PRO A 119 -7.82 -16.23 15.81
N GLU A 120 -8.20 -17.51 15.83
CA GLU A 120 -7.27 -18.64 15.79
C GLU A 120 -6.73 -18.89 14.38
N GLN A 121 -7.43 -18.41 13.34
CA GLN A 121 -6.97 -18.56 11.96
C GLN A 121 -5.73 -17.69 11.73
N HIS A 122 -4.71 -18.29 11.13
CA HIS A 122 -3.42 -17.67 10.87
C HIS A 122 -3.49 -16.43 9.98
N ASN A 123 -4.53 -16.32 9.14
CA ASN A 123 -4.79 -15.18 8.27
C ASN A 123 -5.69 -14.10 8.90
N SER A 124 -6.14 -14.28 10.15
CA SER A 124 -6.78 -13.19 10.91
C SER A 124 -5.74 -12.14 11.31
N PHE A 125 -6.17 -10.88 11.33
CA PHE A 125 -5.28 -9.80 11.74
C PHE A 125 -5.05 -9.81 13.25
N TYR A 126 -6.00 -10.33 14.03
CA TYR A 126 -5.80 -10.65 15.44
C TYR A 126 -4.61 -11.61 15.66
N HIS A 127 -4.54 -12.71 14.90
CA HIS A 127 -3.41 -13.64 14.98
C HIS A 127 -2.10 -12.95 14.60
N TYR A 128 -2.11 -12.17 13.51
CA TYR A 128 -0.94 -11.42 13.03
C TYR A 128 -0.41 -10.47 14.12
N VAL A 129 -1.28 -9.65 14.70
CA VAL A 129 -0.93 -8.66 15.74
C VAL A 129 -0.35 -9.36 16.97
N ASN A 130 -0.98 -10.45 17.44
CA ASN A 130 -0.47 -11.21 18.58
C ASN A 130 0.92 -11.80 18.32
N LYS A 131 1.15 -12.30 17.10
CA LYS A 131 2.43 -12.89 16.72
C LYS A 131 3.54 -11.86 16.58
N PHE A 132 3.32 -10.82 15.78
CA PHE A 132 4.40 -9.92 15.36
C PHE A 132 4.55 -8.70 16.25
N TYR A 133 3.47 -8.19 16.84
CA TYR A 133 3.53 -6.99 17.68
C TYR A 133 3.53 -7.34 19.15
N ILE A 134 2.52 -8.07 19.65
CA ILE A 134 2.47 -8.39 21.08
C ILE A 134 3.68 -9.23 21.49
N ARG A 135 3.85 -10.41 20.89
CA ARG A 135 5.02 -11.26 21.18
C ARG A 135 6.29 -10.71 20.55
N GLY A 136 6.25 -10.27 19.28
CA GLY A 136 7.45 -9.87 18.56
C GLY A 136 8.10 -8.59 19.08
N PHE A 137 7.32 -7.57 19.47
CA PHE A 137 7.88 -6.34 20.05
C PHE A 137 7.95 -6.36 21.58
N GLY A 138 7.35 -7.38 22.23
CA GLY A 138 7.26 -7.48 23.68
C GLY A 138 6.30 -6.45 24.28
N LEU A 139 5.16 -6.21 23.62
CA LEU A 139 4.11 -5.33 24.14
C LEU A 139 3.30 -6.05 25.22
N ASP A 140 2.72 -5.28 26.15
CA ASP A 140 1.81 -5.81 27.16
C ASP A 140 0.41 -6.03 26.56
N ILE A 141 -0.03 -7.28 26.55
CA ILE A 141 -1.37 -7.67 26.07
C ILE A 141 -2.49 -6.97 26.84
N GLN A 142 -2.29 -6.65 28.13
CA GLN A 142 -3.29 -5.96 28.95
C GLN A 142 -3.47 -4.49 28.55
N LYS A 143 -2.52 -3.94 27.79
CA LYS A 143 -2.56 -2.59 27.22
C LYS A 143 -2.94 -2.58 25.73
N ALA A 144 -3.35 -3.72 25.18
CA ALA A 144 -3.77 -3.85 23.80
C ALA A 144 -5.31 -3.82 23.69
N LEU A 145 -5.81 -2.93 22.83
CA LEU A 145 -7.17 -2.97 22.32
C LEU A 145 -7.14 -3.79 21.02
N LEU A 146 -7.67 -5.01 21.09
CA LEU A 146 -7.70 -5.96 19.98
C LEU A 146 -9.13 -6.20 19.49
N ILE A 147 -9.25 -6.54 18.21
CA ILE A 147 -10.52 -6.86 17.54
C ILE A 147 -10.67 -8.38 17.56
N ASN A 148 -11.25 -8.93 18.63
CA ASN A 148 -11.48 -10.36 18.78
C ASN A 148 -12.91 -10.73 18.35
N CYS A 149 -13.07 -11.23 17.12
CA CYS A 149 -14.40 -11.56 16.57
C CYS A 149 -15.16 -12.65 17.36
N ASN A 150 -14.49 -13.47 18.19
CA ASN A 150 -15.17 -14.44 19.06
C ASN A 150 -15.76 -13.81 20.33
N GLU A 151 -15.43 -12.56 20.63
CA GLU A 151 -15.91 -11.84 21.83
C GLU A 151 -16.86 -10.69 21.48
N ILE A 152 -16.92 -10.26 20.21
CA ILE A 152 -17.73 -9.12 19.78
C ILE A 152 -19.20 -9.52 19.68
N GLY A 153 -19.99 -9.14 20.68
CA GLY A 153 -21.46 -9.23 20.66
C GLY A 153 -22.07 -10.63 20.83
N LEU A 154 -21.24 -11.68 20.84
CA LEU A 154 -21.67 -13.07 21.06
C LEU A 154 -22.04 -13.31 22.53
N LYS A 155 -23.03 -14.18 22.76
CA LYS A 155 -23.39 -14.66 24.11
C LYS A 155 -22.39 -15.73 24.56
N PRO A 156 -22.19 -15.95 25.88
CA PRO A 156 -21.32 -17.02 26.35
C PRO A 156 -21.68 -18.38 25.74
N GLY A 157 -20.69 -19.05 25.14
CA GLY A 157 -20.85 -20.35 24.48
C GLY A 157 -21.36 -20.29 23.03
N GLN A 158 -21.75 -19.11 22.53
CA GLN A 158 -22.19 -18.93 21.15
C GLN A 158 -20.99 -18.76 20.21
N THR A 159 -21.08 -19.31 19.00
CA THR A 159 -20.00 -19.19 18.00
C THR A 159 -20.41 -18.37 16.79
N LEU A 160 -19.41 -17.84 16.06
CA LEU A 160 -19.66 -17.16 14.78
C LEU A 160 -20.35 -18.07 13.77
N GLY A 161 -20.02 -19.36 13.72
CA GLY A 161 -20.60 -20.32 12.76
C GLY A 161 -22.07 -20.61 13.01
N GLU A 162 -22.55 -20.48 14.26
CA GLU A 162 -23.98 -20.62 14.56
C GLU A 162 -24.82 -19.45 14.03
N ILE A 163 -24.22 -18.26 13.91
CA ILE A 163 -24.91 -17.04 13.47
C ILE A 163 -24.65 -16.71 12.00
N TRP A 164 -23.47 -17.06 11.51
CA TRP A 164 -23.05 -16.89 10.12
C TRP A 164 -22.61 -18.24 9.53
N PRO A 165 -23.54 -19.20 9.30
CA PRO A 165 -23.19 -20.56 8.86
C PRO A 165 -22.39 -20.60 7.55
N ASP A 166 -22.66 -19.65 6.65
CA ASP A 166 -22.01 -19.50 5.35
C ASP A 166 -20.96 -18.37 5.36
N SER A 167 -20.65 -17.80 6.52
CA SER A 167 -19.80 -16.61 6.69
C SER A 167 -20.29 -15.33 5.98
N THR A 168 -21.49 -15.31 5.42
CA THR A 168 -22.05 -14.13 4.75
C THR A 168 -22.74 -13.23 5.77
N VAL A 169 -22.46 -11.93 5.73
CA VAL A 169 -23.10 -10.95 6.61
C VAL A 169 -23.98 -10.01 5.81
N ASP A 170 -25.29 -10.19 5.94
CA ASP A 170 -26.28 -9.29 5.33
C ASP A 170 -26.46 -8.02 6.17
N ILE A 171 -25.75 -6.96 5.79
CA ILE A 171 -25.84 -5.65 6.45
C ILE A 171 -27.22 -4.97 6.30
N SER A 172 -28.07 -5.42 5.37
CA SER A 172 -29.41 -4.85 5.20
C SER A 172 -30.32 -5.15 6.40
N LEU A 173 -30.01 -6.18 7.19
CA LEU A 173 -30.70 -6.53 8.44
C LEU A 173 -30.68 -5.39 9.48
N ARG A 174 -29.79 -4.40 9.35
CA ARG A 174 -29.85 -3.17 10.15
C ARG A 174 -31.17 -2.42 9.95
N TYR A 175 -31.70 -2.40 8.72
CA TYR A 175 -32.83 -1.56 8.34
C TYR A 175 -34.12 -2.34 8.06
N ARG A 176 -34.03 -3.62 7.68
CA ARG A 176 -35.21 -4.46 7.41
C ARG A 176 -35.58 -5.34 8.60
N LYS A 177 -36.82 -5.85 8.59
CA LYS A 177 -37.28 -6.85 9.56
C LYS A 177 -36.70 -8.23 9.22
N PRO A 178 -36.36 -9.05 10.24
CA PRO A 178 -35.93 -10.42 10.03
C PRO A 178 -37.11 -11.28 9.55
N ALA A 179 -36.85 -12.16 8.58
CA ALA A 179 -37.82 -13.09 8.01
C ALA A 179 -37.93 -14.39 8.82
N ASN A 180 -36.89 -14.74 9.58
CA ASN A 180 -36.84 -15.97 10.37
C ASN A 180 -36.02 -15.77 11.67
N ARG A 181 -35.96 -16.81 12.50
CA ARG A 181 -35.24 -16.77 13.78
C ARG A 181 -33.74 -16.50 13.63
N LEU A 182 -33.10 -17.08 12.61
CA LEU A 182 -31.66 -16.90 12.38
C LEU A 182 -31.37 -15.44 12.01
N GLU A 183 -32.14 -14.85 11.09
CA GLU A 183 -32.03 -13.41 10.77
C GLU A 183 -32.28 -12.51 11.99
N GLY A 184 -33.17 -12.93 12.90
CA GLY A 184 -33.39 -12.24 14.17
C GLY A 184 -32.13 -12.22 15.05
N LEU A 185 -31.43 -13.35 15.15
CA LEU A 185 -30.16 -13.46 15.88
C LEU A 185 -29.03 -12.68 15.19
N GLN A 186 -28.96 -12.74 13.86
CA GLN A 186 -28.01 -11.99 13.05
C GLN A 186 -28.19 -10.47 13.23
N LYS A 187 -29.44 -10.00 13.22
CA LYS A 187 -29.78 -8.60 13.49
C LYS A 187 -29.35 -8.19 14.90
N GLU A 188 -29.68 -8.98 15.93
CA GLU A 188 -29.25 -8.72 17.32
C GLU A 188 -27.72 -8.62 17.42
N LEU A 189 -26.99 -9.49 16.71
CA LEU A 189 -25.54 -9.48 16.70
C LEU A 189 -24.97 -8.24 15.97
N LEU A 190 -25.55 -7.83 14.84
CA LEU A 190 -25.16 -6.59 14.14
C LEU A 190 -25.29 -5.36 15.04
N ASP A 191 -26.41 -5.22 15.76
CA ASP A 191 -26.63 -4.10 16.67
C ASP A 191 -25.56 -4.09 17.80
N LYS A 192 -25.16 -5.26 18.30
CA LYS A 192 -24.08 -5.39 19.30
C LYS A 192 -22.70 -5.10 18.74
N ILE A 193 -22.43 -5.45 17.47
CA ILE A 193 -21.17 -5.09 16.81
C ILE A 193 -21.07 -3.56 16.70
N ASP A 194 -22.16 -2.88 16.33
CA ASP A 194 -22.19 -1.42 16.21
C ASP A 194 -21.98 -0.73 17.57
N GLN A 195 -22.59 -1.28 18.63
CA GLN A 195 -22.35 -0.86 20.00
C GLN A 195 -20.87 -1.08 20.40
N TRP A 196 -20.31 -2.25 20.11
CA TRP A 196 -18.92 -2.56 20.40
C TRP A 196 -17.96 -1.63 19.66
N CYS A 197 -18.24 -1.28 18.40
CA CYS A 197 -17.43 -0.32 17.64
C CYS A 197 -17.44 1.06 18.31
N THR A 198 -18.58 1.51 18.83
CA THR A 198 -18.72 2.76 19.58
C THR A 198 -17.95 2.72 20.90
N GLU A 199 -17.97 1.58 21.60
CA GLU A 199 -17.20 1.38 22.83
C GLU A 199 -15.69 1.30 22.58
N TYR A 200 -15.29 0.68 21.46
CA TYR A 200 -13.90 0.64 21.01
C TYR A 200 -13.36 2.05 20.75
N GLU A 201 -14.11 2.89 20.03
CA GLU A 201 -13.82 4.33 19.89
C GLU A 201 -13.66 5.04 21.23
N GLY A 202 -14.61 4.81 22.14
CA GLY A 202 -14.57 5.40 23.48
C GLY A 202 -13.30 5.01 24.24
N ARG A 203 -12.86 3.75 24.14
CA ARG A 203 -11.60 3.28 24.75
C ARG A 203 -10.38 3.94 24.11
N VAL A 204 -10.31 4.04 22.79
CA VAL A 204 -9.20 4.71 22.09
C VAL A 204 -9.12 6.19 22.52
N ARG A 205 -10.25 6.90 22.60
CA ARG A 205 -10.28 8.30 23.02
C ARG A 205 -9.93 8.49 24.50
N LYS A 206 -10.32 7.55 25.38
CA LYS A 206 -9.92 7.55 26.80
C LYS A 206 -8.40 7.44 26.99
N LEU A 207 -7.69 6.83 26.04
CA LEU A 207 -6.23 6.78 26.01
C LEU A 207 -5.59 8.08 25.44
N GLY A 208 -6.39 9.09 25.07
CA GLY A 208 -5.92 10.32 24.44
C GLY A 208 -5.85 10.26 22.90
N GLY A 209 -6.27 9.14 22.29
CA GLY A 209 -6.15 8.90 20.85
C GLY A 209 -4.77 8.36 20.44
N ILE A 210 -4.64 7.99 19.17
CA ILE A 210 -3.43 7.37 18.64
C ILE A 210 -2.32 8.42 18.54
N GLY A 211 -1.17 8.19 19.17
CA GLY A 211 -0.01 9.08 19.11
C GLY A 211 0.97 8.73 17.98
N PHE A 212 1.05 7.45 17.61
CA PHE A 212 1.82 6.98 16.46
C PHE A 212 0.98 6.02 15.63
N PHE A 213 0.72 6.39 14.39
CA PHE A 213 0.02 5.56 13.42
C PHE A 213 0.97 5.21 12.28
N LEU A 214 1.12 3.92 11.99
CA LEU A 214 1.81 3.46 10.80
C LEU A 214 0.81 2.72 9.91
N GLY A 215 0.78 3.07 8.63
CA GLY A 215 -0.15 2.48 7.66
C GLY A 215 0.51 2.25 6.30
N GLY A 216 -0.13 1.40 5.49
CA GLY A 216 0.08 1.38 4.05
C GLY A 216 -0.98 2.21 3.33
N ILE A 217 -0.84 2.34 2.01
CA ILE A 217 -1.89 2.89 1.14
C ILE A 217 -2.40 1.82 0.17
N GLY A 218 -3.72 1.68 0.13
CA GLY A 218 -4.45 0.83 -0.81
C GLY A 218 -4.35 1.28 -2.27
N PRO A 219 -4.68 0.42 -3.25
CA PRO A 219 -4.76 0.81 -4.66
C PRO A 219 -5.78 1.93 -4.93
N ASP A 220 -6.81 2.05 -4.10
CA ASP A 220 -7.88 3.06 -4.14
C ASP A 220 -7.68 4.21 -3.13
N GLY A 221 -6.52 4.24 -2.45
CA GLY A 221 -6.15 5.32 -1.53
C GLY A 221 -6.60 5.07 -0.09
N HIS A 222 -7.07 3.87 0.22
CA HIS A 222 -7.50 3.51 1.57
C HIS A 222 -6.34 3.50 2.58
N ILE A 223 -6.71 3.73 3.84
CA ILE A 223 -5.89 3.51 5.04
C ILE A 223 -6.69 2.61 5.98
N GLY A 224 -6.09 1.51 6.44
CA GLY A 224 -6.86 0.39 7.01
C GLY A 224 -7.85 -0.11 5.97
N PHE A 225 -9.12 -0.31 6.33
CA PHE A 225 -10.19 -0.55 5.36
C PHE A 225 -11.11 0.64 5.12
N ASN A 226 -10.61 1.87 5.30
CA ASN A 226 -11.32 3.07 4.88
C ASN A 226 -11.20 3.23 3.37
N ILE A 227 -11.96 2.44 2.61
CA ILE A 227 -11.99 2.38 1.14
C ILE A 227 -12.45 3.71 0.51
N SER A 228 -12.14 3.88 -0.78
CA SER A 228 -12.62 5.02 -1.55
C SER A 228 -14.14 5.23 -1.39
N GLY A 229 -14.54 6.45 -1.06
CA GLY A 229 -15.92 6.82 -0.69
C GLY A 229 -16.19 6.87 0.82
N SER A 230 -15.29 6.33 1.66
CA SER A 230 -15.41 6.42 3.12
C SER A 230 -15.41 7.88 3.62
N ASP A 231 -16.27 8.18 4.58
CA ASP A 231 -16.33 9.50 5.19
C ASP A 231 -15.00 9.85 5.88
N LEU A 232 -14.51 11.08 5.67
CA LEU A 232 -13.27 11.58 6.29
C LEU A 232 -13.39 11.68 7.83
N TYR A 233 -14.61 11.79 8.34
CA TYR A 233 -14.95 11.81 9.75
C TYR A 233 -15.47 10.45 10.26
N SER A 234 -15.30 9.38 9.48
CA SER A 234 -15.70 8.04 9.88
C SER A 234 -15.06 7.60 11.20
N THR A 235 -15.82 6.82 11.96
CA THR A 235 -15.38 6.13 13.18
C THR A 235 -15.22 4.64 12.93
N THR A 236 -14.80 3.90 13.97
CA THR A 236 -14.77 2.42 13.96
C THR A 236 -16.14 1.88 13.56
N ARG A 237 -16.15 0.94 12.62
CA ARG A 237 -17.38 0.37 12.05
C ARG A 237 -17.13 -1.00 11.42
N LEU A 238 -18.21 -1.75 11.25
CA LEU A 238 -18.29 -2.89 10.33
C LEU A 238 -18.69 -2.39 8.94
N SER A 239 -17.83 -2.59 7.94
CA SER A 239 -17.98 -2.07 6.58
C SER A 239 -17.81 -3.16 5.52
N PRO A 240 -18.49 -3.05 4.36
CA PRO A 240 -18.09 -3.78 3.16
C PRO A 240 -16.76 -3.24 2.59
N THR A 241 -16.15 -4.04 1.73
CA THR A 241 -14.95 -3.72 0.94
C THR A 241 -15.34 -3.50 -0.54
N ASN A 242 -14.54 -2.75 -1.30
CA ASN A 242 -14.67 -2.66 -2.75
C ASN A 242 -13.87 -3.76 -3.46
N TYR A 243 -14.10 -3.91 -4.77
CA TYR A 243 -13.45 -4.94 -5.59
C TYR A 243 -11.92 -4.88 -5.51
N GLU A 244 -11.33 -3.68 -5.56
CA GLU A 244 -9.88 -3.49 -5.53
C GLU A 244 -9.28 -4.00 -4.22
N THR A 245 -9.95 -3.72 -3.10
CA THR A 245 -9.54 -4.21 -1.78
C THR A 245 -9.74 -5.72 -1.66
N GLN A 246 -10.83 -6.25 -2.19
CA GLN A 246 -11.09 -7.70 -2.22
C GLN A 246 -10.05 -8.43 -3.07
N ALA A 247 -9.69 -7.90 -4.23
CA ALA A 247 -8.65 -8.45 -5.09
C ALA A 247 -7.27 -8.42 -4.41
N ALA A 248 -6.97 -7.34 -3.68
CA ALA A 248 -5.73 -7.23 -2.91
C ALA A 248 -5.68 -8.21 -1.71
N ALA A 249 -6.81 -8.43 -1.04
CA ALA A 249 -6.93 -9.35 0.10
C ALA A 249 -7.12 -10.82 -0.32
N ALA A 250 -7.47 -11.09 -1.57
CA ALA A 250 -7.77 -12.44 -2.07
C ALA A 250 -6.62 -13.42 -1.84
N SER A 251 -5.35 -12.99 -1.98
CA SER A 251 -4.22 -13.89 -1.72
C SER A 251 -4.15 -14.34 -0.27
N ASP A 252 -4.58 -13.49 0.66
CA ASP A 252 -4.44 -13.72 2.10
C ASP A 252 -5.66 -14.44 2.67
N LEU A 253 -6.82 -14.28 2.02
CA LEU A 253 -8.09 -14.92 2.41
C LEU A 253 -8.39 -16.25 1.71
N GLY A 254 -7.53 -16.70 0.78
CA GLY A 254 -7.71 -17.96 0.06
C GLY A 254 -8.57 -17.86 -1.21
N GLY A 255 -8.64 -16.67 -1.81
CA GLY A 255 -9.25 -16.43 -3.12
C GLY A 255 -10.28 -15.30 -3.11
N ILE A 256 -10.61 -14.80 -4.31
CA ILE A 256 -11.59 -13.73 -4.50
C ILE A 256 -13.00 -14.14 -4.04
N GLU A 257 -13.34 -15.42 -4.19
CA GLU A 257 -14.63 -15.97 -3.77
C GLU A 257 -14.87 -15.86 -2.26
N VAL A 258 -13.81 -16.06 -1.46
CA VAL A 258 -13.87 -15.86 -0.01
C VAL A 258 -13.81 -14.37 0.31
N SER A 259 -12.89 -13.63 -0.33
CA SER A 259 -12.68 -12.22 0.00
C SER A 259 -13.90 -11.34 -0.26
N LYS A 260 -14.70 -11.62 -1.28
CA LYS A 260 -15.90 -10.82 -1.61
C LYS A 260 -17.06 -11.00 -0.63
N GLN A 261 -17.02 -12.08 0.17
CA GLN A 261 -18.05 -12.39 1.18
C GLN A 261 -17.70 -11.87 2.58
N ARG A 262 -16.43 -11.50 2.82
CA ARG A 262 -15.98 -10.98 4.11
C ARG A 262 -16.22 -9.47 4.20
N LEU A 263 -16.84 -9.05 5.30
CA LEU A 263 -16.81 -7.66 5.75
C LEU A 263 -15.52 -7.42 6.55
N VAL A 264 -15.36 -6.19 7.02
CA VAL A 264 -14.21 -5.76 7.83
C VAL A 264 -14.68 -4.88 8.97
N ILE A 265 -14.15 -5.11 10.17
CA ILE A 265 -14.21 -4.15 11.27
C ILE A 265 -12.94 -3.32 11.16
N THR A 266 -13.07 -1.99 11.05
CA THR A 266 -11.92 -1.09 10.89
C THR A 266 -12.12 0.18 11.67
N ILE A 267 -11.03 0.72 12.25
CA ILE A 267 -11.02 2.07 12.82
C ILE A 267 -11.26 3.10 11.72
N GLY A 268 -11.90 4.20 12.08
CA GLY A 268 -12.22 5.26 11.12
C GLY A 268 -11.10 6.26 10.92
N LEU A 269 -11.24 7.09 9.89
CA LEU A 269 -10.28 8.18 9.60
C LEU A 269 -10.29 9.24 10.72
N SER A 270 -11.45 9.51 11.33
CA SER A 270 -11.53 10.39 12.51
C SER A 270 -10.86 9.77 13.74
N THR A 271 -10.82 8.44 13.84
CA THR A 271 -10.16 7.72 14.94
C THR A 271 -8.65 7.91 14.87
N ILE A 272 -8.09 7.78 13.66
CA ILE A 272 -6.65 7.98 13.39
C ILE A 272 -6.25 9.43 13.65
N THR A 273 -7.10 10.37 13.26
CA THR A 273 -6.83 11.81 13.29
C THR A 273 -7.30 12.52 14.56
N TYR A 274 -7.90 11.78 15.51
CA TYR A 274 -8.46 12.34 16.74
C TYR A 274 -7.41 13.08 17.57
N ASN A 275 -6.20 12.51 17.69
CA ASN A 275 -5.09 13.19 18.33
C ASN A 275 -4.41 14.12 17.31
N PRO A 276 -4.45 15.45 17.49
CA PRO A 276 -3.89 16.40 16.54
C PRO A 276 -2.36 16.27 16.41
N ASP A 277 -1.69 15.73 17.44
CA ASP A 277 -0.24 15.52 17.46
C ASP A 277 0.17 14.13 16.92
N CYS A 278 -0.79 13.31 16.45
CA CYS A 278 -0.54 11.98 15.92
C CYS A 278 0.54 12.00 14.82
N VAL A 279 1.61 11.24 15.04
CA VAL A 279 2.62 10.95 14.02
C VAL A 279 2.07 9.86 13.11
N ALA A 280 1.37 10.26 12.05
CA ALA A 280 0.76 9.36 11.07
C ALA A 280 1.67 9.16 9.85
N ILE A 281 2.27 7.99 9.73
CA ILE A 281 3.20 7.65 8.65
C ILE A 281 2.53 6.66 7.71
N ILE A 282 2.50 7.00 6.42
CA ILE A 282 2.03 6.11 5.35
C ILE A 282 3.20 5.64 4.50
N MET A 283 3.41 4.32 4.44
CA MET A 283 4.43 3.68 3.62
C MET A 283 3.83 3.29 2.27
N ALA A 284 4.55 3.62 1.19
CA ALA A 284 4.20 3.14 -0.15
C ALA A 284 5.44 2.79 -0.96
N ALA A 285 5.37 1.66 -1.67
CA ALA A 285 6.46 1.16 -2.49
C ALA A 285 5.97 0.67 -3.85
N GLY A 286 6.78 0.94 -4.88
CA GLY A 286 6.56 0.46 -6.24
C GLY A 286 5.73 1.40 -7.11
N GLU A 287 5.95 1.33 -8.42
CA GLU A 287 5.30 2.23 -9.39
C GLU A 287 3.78 2.06 -9.44
N ALA A 288 3.27 0.86 -9.15
CA ALA A 288 1.83 0.58 -9.08
C ALA A 288 1.08 1.47 -8.08
N LYS A 289 1.78 2.05 -7.09
CA LYS A 289 1.21 2.97 -6.10
C LYS A 289 1.35 4.45 -6.49
N ALA A 290 2.12 4.78 -7.53
CA ALA A 290 2.51 6.17 -7.81
C ALA A 290 1.30 7.10 -8.07
N GLY A 291 0.34 6.66 -8.86
CA GLY A 291 -0.85 7.46 -9.19
C GLY A 291 -1.71 7.77 -7.96
N ILE A 292 -1.95 6.76 -7.10
CA ILE A 292 -2.78 6.95 -5.91
C ILE A 292 -2.06 7.73 -4.81
N VAL A 293 -0.74 7.56 -4.68
CA VAL A 293 0.11 8.35 -3.77
C VAL A 293 0.10 9.83 -4.18
N ALA A 294 0.32 10.13 -5.46
CA ALA A 294 0.23 11.50 -5.96
C ALA A 294 -1.16 12.09 -5.69
N SER A 295 -2.22 11.30 -5.90
CA SER A 295 -3.59 11.73 -5.61
C SER A 295 -3.81 12.06 -4.13
N ALA A 296 -3.34 11.21 -3.21
CA ALA A 296 -3.47 11.39 -1.77
C ALA A 296 -2.67 12.59 -1.21
N ILE A 297 -1.56 12.94 -1.86
CA ILE A 297 -0.67 14.03 -1.42
C ILE A 297 -1.06 15.37 -2.05
N GLU A 298 -1.40 15.39 -3.33
CA GLU A 298 -1.54 16.62 -4.11
C GLU A 298 -2.99 17.12 -4.21
N HIS A 299 -4.01 16.28 -3.97
CA HIS A 299 -5.41 16.71 -3.96
C HIS A 299 -5.86 17.24 -2.60
N ARG A 300 -6.89 18.09 -2.59
CA ARG A 300 -7.53 18.54 -1.34
C ARG A 300 -8.25 17.37 -0.65
N PRO A 301 -8.54 17.45 0.66
CA PRO A 301 -9.30 16.42 1.37
C PRO A 301 -10.59 16.05 0.66
N ARG A 302 -10.72 14.77 0.30
CA ARG A 302 -11.92 14.21 -0.33
C ARG A 302 -12.00 12.71 -0.10
N ASN A 303 -13.21 12.19 0.08
CA ASN A 303 -13.47 10.77 0.32
C ASN A 303 -13.05 9.84 -0.83
N LEU A 304 -12.92 10.36 -2.06
CA LEU A 304 -12.36 9.60 -3.18
C LEU A 304 -10.93 9.11 -2.91
N TYR A 305 -10.17 9.85 -2.10
CA TYR A 305 -8.82 9.52 -1.67
C TYR A 305 -8.75 9.56 -0.13
N PRO A 306 -9.17 8.50 0.56
CA PRO A 306 -9.29 8.45 2.02
C PRO A 306 -8.04 8.92 2.76
N ALA A 307 -6.85 8.61 2.24
CA ALA A 307 -5.58 9.06 2.80
C ALA A 307 -5.40 10.59 2.90
N THR A 308 -6.18 11.38 2.16
CA THR A 308 -6.20 12.84 2.28
C THR A 308 -6.71 13.31 3.65
N ALA A 309 -7.42 12.48 4.42
CA ALA A 309 -7.84 12.79 5.79
C ALA A 309 -6.65 13.09 6.73
N LEU A 310 -5.48 12.54 6.44
CA LEU A 310 -4.28 12.76 7.25
C LEU A 310 -3.67 14.15 7.06
N GLN A 311 -4.04 14.90 6.01
CA GLN A 311 -3.47 16.22 5.72
C GLN A 311 -3.72 17.25 6.82
N GLN A 312 -4.71 17.02 7.69
CA GLN A 312 -4.97 17.86 8.86
C GLN A 312 -3.93 17.69 9.98
N LEU A 313 -3.21 16.57 10.01
CA LEU A 313 -2.20 16.28 11.03
C LEU A 313 -0.87 16.94 10.66
N PRO A 314 -0.34 17.86 11.48
CA PRO A 314 0.97 18.50 11.24
C PRO A 314 2.12 17.49 11.09
N ASN A 315 2.01 16.36 11.79
CA ASN A 315 2.99 15.28 11.85
C ASN A 315 2.74 14.16 10.83
N ALA A 316 1.76 14.29 9.92
CA ALA A 316 1.54 13.27 8.89
C ALA A 316 2.65 13.25 7.84
N ARG A 317 3.06 12.06 7.43
CA ARG A 317 4.17 11.84 6.48
C ARG A 317 3.86 10.70 5.52
N PHE A 318 4.36 10.82 4.30
CA PHE A 318 4.49 9.72 3.35
C PHE A 318 5.94 9.30 3.23
N TYR A 319 6.23 8.05 3.55
CA TYR A 319 7.53 7.44 3.27
C TYR A 319 7.39 6.63 1.98
N LEU A 320 8.15 7.01 0.96
CA LEU A 320 7.96 6.54 -0.40
C LEU A 320 9.25 5.94 -0.96
N THR A 321 9.15 4.83 -1.70
CA THR A 321 10.23 4.51 -2.63
C THR A 321 10.20 5.45 -3.84
N ARG A 322 11.32 5.58 -4.56
CA ARG A 322 11.37 6.36 -5.83
C ARG A 322 10.25 5.99 -6.80
N GLY A 323 9.93 4.69 -6.91
CA GLY A 323 8.83 4.21 -7.75
C GLY A 323 7.47 4.74 -7.32
N ALA A 324 7.17 4.76 -6.02
CA ALA A 324 5.91 5.30 -5.50
C ALA A 324 5.83 6.84 -5.58
N ALA A 325 6.97 7.53 -5.67
CA ALA A 325 7.05 8.99 -5.82
C ALA A 325 7.00 9.47 -7.28
N LYS A 326 7.06 8.56 -8.26
CA LYS A 326 7.28 8.87 -9.70
C LYS A 326 6.23 9.77 -10.33
N HIS A 327 5.03 9.88 -9.78
CA HIS A 327 3.96 10.74 -10.30
C HIS A 327 3.78 12.04 -9.51
N LEU A 328 4.65 12.35 -8.54
CA LEU A 328 4.62 13.63 -7.83
C LEU A 328 5.07 14.76 -8.74
N THR A 329 4.15 15.68 -9.01
CA THR A 329 4.26 16.74 -10.00
C THR A 329 5.44 17.66 -9.68
N ARG A 330 5.44 18.27 -8.50
CA ARG A 330 6.44 19.28 -8.14
C ARG A 330 7.84 18.70 -7.99
N ARG A 331 7.96 17.44 -7.52
CA ARG A 331 9.26 16.76 -7.41
C ARG A 331 9.84 16.40 -8.77
N ASN A 332 9.01 15.97 -9.72
CA ASN A 332 9.48 15.72 -11.08
C ASN A 332 9.93 17.00 -11.78
N LEU A 333 9.25 18.13 -11.55
CA LEU A 333 9.72 19.44 -12.02
C LEU A 333 11.08 19.81 -11.40
N GLU A 334 11.26 19.57 -10.10
CA GLU A 334 12.55 19.80 -9.43
C GLU A 334 13.67 18.91 -10.01
N ILE A 335 13.38 17.65 -10.35
CA ILE A 335 14.34 16.76 -11.03
C ILE A 335 14.71 17.32 -12.40
N LEU A 336 13.73 17.79 -13.17
CA LEU A 336 13.98 18.46 -14.45
C LEU A 336 14.83 19.72 -14.26
N ASP A 337 14.58 20.53 -13.25
CA ASP A 337 15.31 21.77 -12.95
C ASP A 337 16.76 21.51 -12.52
N ARG A 338 17.03 20.39 -11.85
CA ARG A 338 18.36 20.00 -11.36
C ARG A 338 19.20 19.16 -12.32
N SER A 339 18.57 18.55 -13.32
CA SER A 339 19.27 17.67 -14.26
C SER A 339 20.37 18.45 -14.99
N GLU A 340 21.59 17.93 -15.13
CA GLU A 340 22.65 18.68 -15.86
C GLU A 340 22.32 18.85 -17.34
N LYS A 341 21.71 17.83 -17.93
CA LYS A 341 21.33 17.76 -19.34
C LYS A 341 19.88 17.30 -19.47
N VAL A 342 19.21 17.82 -20.49
CA VAL A 342 17.88 17.33 -20.87
C VAL A 342 18.07 16.11 -21.77
N ASP A 343 17.84 14.93 -21.19
CA ASP A 343 17.93 13.64 -21.91
C ASP A 343 16.79 13.51 -22.95
N PRO A 344 17.06 13.10 -24.19
CA PRO A 344 16.02 12.77 -25.18
C PRO A 344 14.87 11.89 -24.66
N VAL A 345 15.13 10.94 -23.75
CA VAL A 345 14.06 10.11 -23.16
C VAL A 345 13.12 10.96 -22.28
N MET A 346 13.66 11.94 -21.56
CA MET A 346 12.88 12.89 -20.75
C MET A 346 12.05 13.82 -21.64
N VAL A 347 12.64 14.33 -22.73
CA VAL A 347 11.92 15.13 -23.74
C VAL A 347 10.73 14.34 -24.29
N GLU A 348 10.98 13.10 -24.73
CA GLU A 348 9.95 12.23 -25.28
C GLU A 348 8.81 12.01 -24.29
N LYS A 349 9.14 11.67 -23.04
CA LYS A 349 8.14 11.46 -21.99
C LYS A 349 7.28 12.71 -21.76
N ILE A 350 7.90 13.87 -21.54
CA ILE A 350 7.18 15.13 -21.25
C ILE A 350 6.22 15.50 -22.38
N VAL A 351 6.67 15.39 -23.63
CA VAL A 351 5.89 15.78 -24.81
C VAL A 351 4.77 14.77 -25.09
N VAL A 352 5.02 13.47 -24.90
CA VAL A 352 3.99 12.42 -25.01
C VAL A 352 2.93 12.59 -23.91
N ASP A 353 3.34 12.87 -22.67
CA ASP A 353 2.42 13.11 -21.56
C ASP A 353 1.51 14.31 -21.85
N LEU A 354 2.05 15.40 -22.41
CA LEU A 354 1.26 16.55 -22.88
C LEU A 354 0.26 16.16 -23.98
N SER A 355 0.73 15.45 -25.01
CA SER A 355 -0.07 14.98 -26.14
C SER A 355 -1.26 14.14 -25.69
N LEU A 356 -1.03 13.18 -24.79
CA LEU A 356 -2.07 12.31 -24.24
C LEU A 356 -3.09 13.09 -23.41
N ARG A 357 -2.62 14.05 -22.60
CA ARG A 357 -3.49 14.85 -21.73
C ARG A 357 -4.41 15.77 -22.52
N LEU A 358 -3.88 16.44 -23.54
CA LEU A 358 -4.64 17.31 -24.44
C LEU A 358 -5.42 16.53 -25.50
N ARG A 359 -5.15 15.22 -25.64
CA ARG A 359 -5.67 14.38 -26.72
C ARG A 359 -5.40 14.95 -28.10
N LYS A 360 -4.23 15.59 -28.27
CA LYS A 360 -3.75 16.16 -29.54
C LYS A 360 -2.63 15.29 -30.09
N ASN A 361 -2.61 15.07 -31.41
CA ASN A 361 -1.46 14.46 -32.06
C ASN A 361 -0.20 15.32 -31.86
N LEU A 362 0.98 14.70 -31.83
CA LEU A 362 2.26 15.41 -31.64
C LEU A 362 2.47 16.57 -32.62
N HIS A 363 2.07 16.43 -33.87
CA HIS A 363 2.21 17.48 -34.89
C HIS A 363 1.20 18.62 -34.76
N ASN A 364 0.16 18.44 -33.92
CA ASN A 364 -0.86 19.45 -33.63
C ASN A 364 -0.59 20.21 -32.33
N LEU A 365 0.50 19.90 -31.61
CA LEU A 365 0.91 20.66 -30.44
C LEU A 365 1.60 21.95 -30.89
N ASP A 366 1.22 23.06 -30.27
CA ASP A 366 1.74 24.39 -30.57
C ASP A 366 2.49 25.03 -29.38
N GLU A 367 2.96 26.26 -29.57
CA GLU A 367 3.66 27.00 -28.51
C GLU A 367 2.77 27.33 -27.31
N ALA A 368 1.47 27.53 -27.52
CA ALA A 368 0.55 27.82 -26.42
C ALA A 368 0.39 26.57 -25.54
N ASP A 369 0.19 25.40 -26.16
CA ASP A 369 0.15 24.11 -25.47
C ASP A 369 1.40 23.89 -24.61
N PHE A 370 2.58 24.19 -25.15
CA PHE A 370 3.83 24.02 -24.42
C PHE A 370 3.99 25.02 -23.26
N LYS A 371 3.52 26.26 -23.43
CA LYS A 371 3.64 27.33 -22.41
C LYS A 371 2.65 27.15 -21.26
N GLU A 372 1.48 26.59 -21.52
CA GLU A 372 0.44 26.35 -20.51
C GLU A 372 0.76 25.16 -19.58
N ASP A 373 1.46 24.14 -20.07
CA ASP A 373 1.85 22.99 -19.26
C ASP A 373 3.17 23.24 -18.49
N PRO A 374 3.21 22.99 -17.17
CA PRO A 374 4.38 23.26 -16.34
C PRO A 374 5.66 22.52 -16.77
N PHE A 375 5.54 21.28 -17.26
CA PHE A 375 6.71 20.48 -17.65
C PHE A 375 7.25 20.93 -19.00
N THR A 376 6.40 21.14 -20.00
CA THR A 376 6.85 21.64 -21.30
C THR A 376 7.34 23.08 -21.23
N ALA A 377 6.76 23.93 -20.39
CA ALA A 377 7.24 25.28 -20.18
C ALA A 377 8.67 25.29 -19.60
N ARG A 378 8.93 24.43 -18.62
CA ARG A 378 10.30 24.24 -18.06
C ARG A 378 11.24 23.59 -19.07
N LEU A 379 10.76 22.62 -19.84
CA LEU A 379 11.51 22.00 -20.91
C LEU A 379 11.99 23.04 -21.95
N LEU A 380 11.12 23.95 -22.41
CA LEU A 380 11.49 24.99 -23.37
C LEU A 380 12.60 25.92 -22.84
N ALA A 381 12.58 26.25 -21.55
CA ALA A 381 13.61 27.07 -20.93
C ALA A 381 14.99 26.38 -20.92
N ARG A 382 15.00 25.04 -20.84
CA ARG A 382 16.23 24.22 -20.73
C ARG A 382 16.69 23.62 -22.05
N TYR A 383 15.77 23.49 -23.01
CA TYR A 383 15.98 22.89 -24.32
C TYR A 383 15.41 23.84 -25.38
N PRO A 384 16.11 24.97 -25.67
CA PRO A 384 15.59 26.05 -26.49
C PRO A 384 15.61 25.68 -27.98
N ARG A 385 14.66 24.84 -28.39
CA ARG A 385 14.39 24.46 -29.78
C ARG A 385 12.96 24.83 -30.14
N PRO A 386 12.66 25.10 -31.43
CA PRO A 386 11.28 25.29 -31.87
C PRO A 386 10.40 24.09 -31.49
N VAL A 387 9.16 24.36 -31.04
CA VAL A 387 8.21 23.30 -30.68
C VAL A 387 8.03 22.29 -31.81
N SER A 388 7.98 22.75 -33.06
CA SER A 388 7.90 21.88 -34.25
C SER A 388 9.08 20.92 -34.38
N GLU A 389 10.30 21.34 -34.02
CA GLU A 389 11.48 20.48 -34.05
C GLU A 389 11.42 19.43 -32.93
N ILE A 390 11.00 19.85 -31.73
CA ILE A 390 10.85 18.96 -30.58
C ILE A 390 9.81 17.88 -30.88
N THR A 391 8.63 18.25 -31.36
CA THR A 391 7.56 17.29 -31.65
C THR A 391 7.91 16.37 -32.81
N HIS A 392 8.63 16.87 -33.83
CA HIS A 392 9.17 16.05 -34.90
C HIS A 392 10.19 15.04 -34.37
N GLN A 393 11.15 15.47 -33.55
CA GLN A 393 12.15 14.59 -32.93
C GLN A 393 11.49 13.46 -32.11
N VAL A 394 10.49 13.80 -31.28
CA VAL A 394 9.73 12.84 -30.48
C VAL A 394 8.98 11.85 -31.38
N ARG A 395 8.33 12.34 -32.44
CA ARG A 395 7.64 11.48 -33.41
C ARG A 395 8.60 10.50 -34.09
N GLU A 396 9.74 10.97 -34.59
CA GLU A 396 10.71 10.11 -35.25
C GLU A 396 11.32 9.09 -34.27
N SER A 397 11.52 9.46 -33.00
CA SER A 397 11.93 8.50 -31.96
C SER A 397 10.89 7.38 -31.78
N LEU A 398 9.60 7.73 -31.66
CA LEU A 398 8.51 6.75 -31.53
C LEU A 398 8.39 5.85 -32.77
N LEU A 399 8.43 6.43 -33.97
CA LEU A 399 8.42 5.66 -35.22
C LEU A 399 9.64 4.74 -35.33
N GLY A 400 10.81 5.23 -34.92
CA GLY A 400 12.04 4.43 -34.85
C GLY A 400 11.90 3.24 -33.89
N LYS A 401 11.26 3.42 -32.73
CA LYS A 401 10.96 2.32 -31.79
C LYS A 401 10.04 1.28 -32.42
N VAL A 402 8.98 1.71 -33.10
CA VAL A 402 8.08 0.80 -33.83
C VAL A 402 8.84 0.04 -34.91
N ARG A 403 9.65 0.72 -35.74
CA ARG A 403 10.45 0.10 -36.80
C ARG A 403 11.46 -0.91 -36.24
N ARG A 404 12.23 -0.56 -35.21
CA ARG A 404 13.13 -1.50 -34.52
C ARG A 404 12.35 -2.69 -33.96
N GLY A 405 11.19 -2.44 -33.38
CA GLY A 405 10.27 -3.47 -32.91
C GLY A 405 9.64 -4.30 -34.02
N THR A 406 9.77 -3.92 -35.30
CA THR A 406 9.35 -4.71 -36.48
C THR A 406 10.47 -5.56 -37.09
N GLU A 407 11.72 -5.20 -36.86
CA GLU A 407 12.90 -5.85 -37.44
C GLU A 407 13.23 -7.17 -36.74
N ALA A 408 13.81 -8.11 -37.49
CA ALA A 408 14.39 -9.33 -36.92
C ALA A 408 15.78 -9.01 -36.37
N ILE A 409 16.07 -9.51 -35.17
CA ILE A 409 17.40 -9.55 -34.58
C ILE A 409 18.06 -10.86 -35.03
N PHE A 410 19.37 -10.84 -35.28
CA PHE A 410 20.15 -11.98 -35.78
C PHE A 410 21.30 -12.30 -34.82
N LYS A 411 21.82 -13.53 -34.87
CA LYS A 411 23.00 -13.98 -34.11
C LYS A 411 22.92 -13.65 -32.62
N THR A 412 21.72 -13.78 -32.04
CA THR A 412 21.45 -13.38 -30.66
C THR A 412 20.92 -14.55 -29.84
N THR A 413 21.39 -14.65 -28.60
CA THR A 413 20.87 -15.59 -27.61
C THR A 413 19.86 -14.88 -26.71
N PHE A 414 18.63 -15.38 -26.68
CA PHE A 414 17.56 -14.88 -25.83
C PHE A 414 17.33 -15.80 -24.65
N LEU A 415 17.21 -15.23 -23.45
CA LEU A 415 16.66 -15.90 -22.28
C LEU A 415 15.27 -15.34 -22.00
N HIS A 416 14.26 -16.20 -22.12
CA HIS A 416 12.88 -15.90 -21.79
C HIS A 416 12.59 -16.47 -20.41
N SER A 417 12.22 -15.63 -19.45
CA SER A 417 11.77 -16.06 -18.13
C SER A 417 10.30 -15.76 -17.96
N GLU A 418 9.52 -16.75 -17.56
CA GLU A 418 8.08 -16.59 -17.31
C GLU A 418 7.68 -17.19 -15.96
N PRO A 419 6.88 -16.49 -15.14
CA PRO A 419 6.40 -17.05 -13.88
C PRO A 419 5.30 -18.12 -14.07
N HIS A 420 4.60 -18.09 -15.20
CA HIS A 420 3.61 -19.08 -15.62
C HIS A 420 3.79 -19.46 -17.11
N HIS A 421 3.41 -20.66 -17.49
CA HIS A 421 3.72 -21.27 -18.81
C HIS A 421 3.00 -20.64 -20.01
N ASP A 422 2.02 -19.76 -19.77
CA ASP A 422 1.27 -19.06 -20.82
C ASP A 422 1.63 -17.57 -20.91
N ASP A 423 2.46 -17.02 -20.02
CA ASP A 423 2.77 -15.58 -20.01
C ASP A 423 3.51 -15.16 -21.27
N ILE A 424 4.42 -15.99 -21.80
CA ILE A 424 5.10 -15.71 -23.07
C ILE A 424 4.09 -15.71 -24.22
N MET A 425 3.25 -16.74 -24.25
CA MET A 425 2.26 -16.94 -25.29
C MET A 425 1.22 -15.81 -25.34
N LEU A 426 0.73 -15.39 -24.17
CA LEU A 426 -0.30 -14.36 -24.03
C LEU A 426 0.27 -12.94 -24.09
N GLY A 427 1.44 -12.71 -23.50
CA GLY A 427 1.94 -11.36 -23.24
C GLY A 427 2.84 -10.78 -24.33
N TYR A 428 3.70 -11.59 -24.97
CA TYR A 428 4.68 -11.04 -25.93
C TYR A 428 5.08 -11.98 -27.08
N MET A 429 4.33 -13.04 -27.34
CA MET A 429 4.50 -13.91 -28.52
C MET A 429 4.63 -13.14 -29.85
N PRO A 430 3.85 -12.06 -30.12
CA PRO A 430 4.03 -11.27 -31.34
C PRO A 430 5.41 -10.65 -31.49
N TYR A 431 6.11 -10.40 -30.38
CA TYR A 431 7.51 -9.97 -30.41
C TYR A 431 8.45 -11.16 -30.65
N VAL A 432 8.29 -12.25 -29.91
CA VAL A 432 9.19 -13.43 -29.95
C VAL A 432 9.16 -14.18 -31.27
N VAL A 433 7.97 -14.36 -31.86
CA VAL A 433 7.76 -15.27 -32.99
C VAL A 433 8.64 -14.95 -34.19
N ARG A 434 8.92 -13.67 -34.44
CA ARG A 434 9.78 -13.23 -35.55
C ARG A 434 11.24 -13.61 -35.33
N HIS A 435 11.69 -13.60 -34.07
CA HIS A 435 13.07 -13.86 -33.68
C HIS A 435 13.34 -15.36 -33.61
N VAL A 436 12.35 -16.15 -33.21
CA VAL A 436 12.42 -17.63 -33.18
C VAL A 436 12.55 -18.21 -34.59
N ARG A 437 11.98 -17.54 -35.60
CA ARG A 437 12.08 -17.96 -37.01
C ARG A 437 13.46 -17.72 -37.62
N GLU A 438 14.30 -16.94 -36.96
CA GLU A 438 15.64 -16.62 -37.45
C GLU A 438 16.65 -17.69 -36.99
N ALA A 439 17.17 -18.47 -37.93
CA ALA A 439 18.00 -19.65 -37.66
C ALA A 439 19.33 -19.32 -36.96
N THR A 440 19.81 -18.07 -37.05
CA THR A 440 21.02 -17.64 -36.37
C THR A 440 20.81 -17.32 -34.88
N ASN A 441 19.56 -17.32 -34.39
CA ASN A 441 19.26 -17.04 -32.99
C ASN A 441 19.16 -18.33 -32.16
N HIS A 442 19.47 -18.20 -30.86
CA HIS A 442 19.27 -19.25 -29.87
C HIS A 442 18.29 -18.77 -28.80
N HIS A 443 17.31 -19.59 -28.44
CA HIS A 443 16.27 -19.23 -27.48
C HIS A 443 16.26 -20.23 -26.33
N HIS A 444 16.37 -19.71 -25.10
CA HIS A 444 16.19 -20.47 -23.87
C HIS A 444 14.91 -20.03 -23.19
N PHE A 445 14.02 -20.97 -22.90
CA PHE A 445 12.77 -20.73 -22.19
C PHE A 445 12.90 -21.29 -20.79
N ALA A 446 12.74 -20.43 -19.79
CA ALA A 446 12.85 -20.74 -18.37
C ALA A 446 11.52 -20.38 -17.67
N THR A 447 10.64 -21.35 -17.59
CA THR A 447 9.39 -21.24 -16.83
C THR A 447 9.72 -21.43 -15.34
N LEU A 448 9.72 -20.31 -14.61
CA LEU A 448 9.95 -20.27 -13.17
C LEU A 448 8.59 -20.30 -12.47
N THR A 449 7.98 -21.48 -12.34
CA THR A 449 6.67 -21.62 -11.73
C THR A 449 6.66 -21.09 -10.29
N SER A 450 6.10 -19.89 -10.13
CA SER A 450 5.75 -19.30 -8.85
C SER A 450 4.26 -19.03 -8.88
N GLY A 451 3.45 -20.04 -8.59
CA GLY A 451 2.00 -19.92 -8.73
C GLY A 451 1.22 -20.78 -7.75
N PHE A 452 0.85 -20.20 -6.61
CA PHE A 452 -0.25 -20.65 -5.74
C PHE A 452 -1.63 -20.39 -6.39
N THR A 453 -1.67 -19.86 -7.62
CA THR A 453 -2.85 -19.33 -8.32
C THR A 453 -3.16 -20.02 -9.66
N ALA A 454 -2.31 -20.94 -10.14
CA ALA A 454 -2.52 -21.57 -11.45
C ALA A 454 -3.62 -22.64 -11.42
N VAL A 455 -3.85 -23.26 -10.26
CA VAL A 455 -4.83 -24.33 -10.05
C VAL A 455 -5.45 -24.16 -8.67
N THR A 456 -6.77 -23.95 -8.59
CA THR A 456 -7.45 -23.92 -7.29
C THR A 456 -7.49 -25.32 -6.70
N ASN A 457 -7.49 -25.43 -5.36
CA ASN A 457 -7.65 -26.73 -4.70
C ASN A 457 -8.93 -27.44 -5.14
N VAL A 458 -10.00 -26.69 -5.41
CA VAL A 458 -11.28 -27.22 -5.90
C VAL A 458 -11.11 -27.84 -7.30
N TYR A 459 -10.45 -27.14 -8.23
CA TYR A 459 -10.19 -27.66 -9.58
C TYR A 459 -9.30 -28.91 -9.56
N LEU A 460 -8.27 -28.92 -8.71
CA LEU A 460 -7.40 -30.09 -8.53
C LEU A 460 -8.17 -31.28 -7.95
N LEU A 461 -9.00 -31.05 -6.93
CA LEU A 461 -9.87 -32.08 -6.33
C LEU A 461 -10.86 -32.64 -7.36
N GLU A 462 -11.43 -31.79 -8.21
CA GLU A 462 -12.33 -32.22 -9.29
C GLU A 462 -11.60 -33.08 -10.33
N LEU A 463 -10.40 -32.68 -10.74
CA LEU A 463 -9.55 -33.47 -11.65
C LEU A 463 -9.14 -34.81 -11.03
N LEU A 464 -8.73 -34.82 -9.76
CA LEU A 464 -8.39 -36.04 -9.04
C LEU A 464 -9.60 -36.96 -8.90
N GLY A 465 -10.78 -36.43 -8.58
CA GLY A 465 -12.02 -37.20 -8.53
C GLY A 465 -12.39 -37.82 -9.89
N LYS A 466 -12.22 -37.07 -10.97
CA LYS A 466 -12.40 -37.58 -12.34
C LYS A 466 -11.38 -38.68 -12.67
N MET A 467 -10.13 -38.53 -12.25
CA MET A 467 -9.07 -39.51 -12.46
C MET A 467 -9.32 -40.80 -11.67
N THR A 468 -9.73 -40.71 -10.41
CA THR A 468 -10.12 -41.87 -9.59
C THR A 468 -11.30 -42.60 -10.21
N SER A 469 -12.34 -41.87 -10.62
CA SER A 469 -13.49 -42.48 -11.30
C SER A 469 -13.08 -43.20 -12.58
N TRP A 470 -12.11 -42.67 -13.34
CA TRP A 470 -11.64 -43.30 -14.57
C TRP A 470 -10.85 -44.59 -14.28
N ILE A 471 -9.92 -44.56 -13.31
CA ILE A 471 -9.14 -45.72 -12.85
C ILE A 471 -10.04 -46.83 -12.28
N GLU A 472 -11.16 -46.49 -11.65
CA GLU A 472 -12.10 -47.48 -11.08
C GLU A 472 -13.05 -48.09 -12.14
N THR A 473 -13.14 -47.48 -13.32
CA THR A 473 -14.02 -47.94 -14.43
C THR A 473 -13.29 -48.64 -15.57
N GLU A 474 -11.95 -48.65 -15.57
CA GLU A 474 -11.09 -49.51 -16.41
C GLU A 474 -10.44 -50.62 -15.57
#